data_AF-R4R7R4-F1
#
_entry.id   AF-R4R7R4-F1
#
_cell.length_a   1.000
_cell.length_b   1.000
_cell.length_c   1.000
_cell.angle_alpha   90.00
_cell.angle_beta   90.00
_cell.angle_gamma   90.00
#
_symmetry.space_group_name_H-M   'P 1'
#
loop_
_entity.id
_entity.type
_entity.pdbx_description
1 polymer ?
#
loop_
_entity_poly.entity_id
_entity_poly.type
_entity_poly.pdbx_seq_one_letter_code
_entity_poly.pdbx_strand_id
1 'polypeptide(L)'
;GRTAKALKSLQFTNPGRQTEFTPETSKREKRRLQTKNPSFNSDRQVIPAKSKVYDSQGLLLYNGMDLCDCLDEDCLGCFYACPKCGSNKCGTE
;
A
#
# COMPACT_ATOMS: atom_id res chain seq x y z
N GLY A 1 -23.78 -20.84 -14.70
CA GLY A 1 -22.49 -20.54 -15.35
C GLY A 1 -21.68 -19.59 -14.48
N ARG A 2 -20.35 -19.78 -14.40
CA ARG A 2 -19.44 -18.95 -13.59
C ARG A 2 -19.49 -17.45 -13.95
N THR A 3 -19.91 -17.12 -15.18
CA THR A 3 -20.10 -15.78 -15.71
C THR A 3 -21.23 -14.98 -15.06
N ALA A 4 -22.30 -15.64 -14.60
CA ALA A 4 -23.47 -14.94 -14.04
C ALA A 4 -23.17 -14.23 -12.71
N LYS A 5 -22.29 -14.81 -11.89
CA LYS A 5 -21.87 -14.20 -10.62
C LYS A 5 -21.02 -12.95 -10.83
N ALA A 6 -20.09 -13.00 -11.80
CA ALA A 6 -19.25 -11.87 -12.17
C ALA A 6 -20.07 -10.69 -12.75
N LEU A 7 -21.04 -10.99 -13.63
CA LEU A 7 -21.91 -9.96 -14.21
C LEU A 7 -22.77 -9.28 -13.14
N LYS A 8 -23.25 -10.02 -12.13
CA LYS A 8 -24.03 -9.45 -11.02
C LYS A 8 -23.20 -8.54 -10.12
N SER A 9 -21.91 -8.82 -9.90
CA SER A 9 -21.01 -7.95 -9.13
C SER A 9 -20.57 -6.69 -9.88
N LEU A 10 -20.73 -6.65 -11.20
CA LEU A 10 -20.39 -5.50 -12.06
C LEU A 10 -21.59 -4.57 -12.28
N GLN A 11 -22.79 -4.92 -11.81
CA GLN A 11 -23.97 -4.07 -11.93
C GLN A 11 -23.82 -2.84 -11.03
N PHE A 12 -23.57 -1.69 -11.65
CA PHE A 12 -23.61 -0.39 -10.99
C PHE A 12 -25.07 0.02 -10.77
N THR A 13 -25.53 -0.03 -9.53
CA THR A 13 -26.79 0.61 -9.11
C THR A 13 -26.49 2.04 -8.69
N ASN A 14 -26.91 3.03 -9.48
CA ASN A 14 -26.81 4.43 -9.12
C ASN A 14 -27.68 4.70 -7.87
N PRO A 15 -27.09 5.02 -6.70
CA PRO A 15 -27.84 5.16 -5.45
C PRO A 15 -28.65 6.48 -5.36
N GLY A 16 -28.75 7.24 -6.46
CA GLY A 16 -29.41 8.53 -6.49
C GLY A 16 -28.60 9.63 -5.79
N ARG A 17 -29.23 10.78 -5.59
CA ARG A 17 -28.60 11.95 -4.96
C ARG A 17 -28.45 11.69 -3.46
N GLN A 18 -27.24 11.33 -3.03
CA GLN A 18 -26.92 11.22 -1.61
C GLN A 18 -26.70 12.61 -1.03
N THR A 19 -27.61 13.07 -0.17
CA THR A 19 -27.55 14.40 0.46
C THR A 19 -26.92 14.39 1.85
N GLU A 20 -26.65 13.23 2.43
CA GLU A 20 -26.17 13.08 3.80
C GLU A 20 -24.84 12.33 3.84
N PHE A 21 -23.77 13.06 3.55
CA PHE A 21 -22.43 12.61 3.85
C PHE A 21 -22.21 12.71 5.36
N THR A 22 -22.40 11.60 6.09
CA THR A 22 -22.09 11.49 7.52
C THR A 22 -20.73 10.80 7.71
N PRO A 23 -19.60 11.55 7.70
CA PRO A 23 -18.25 10.97 7.76
C PRO A 23 -18.05 10.06 8.99
N GLU A 24 -18.72 10.39 10.09
CA GLU A 24 -18.67 9.68 11.37
C GLU A 24 -19.20 8.23 11.33
N THR A 25 -20.11 7.90 10.40
CA THR A 25 -20.70 6.55 10.33
C THR A 25 -20.00 5.63 9.32
N SER A 26 -19.03 6.18 8.57
CA SER A 26 -18.31 5.47 7.54
C SER A 26 -17.63 4.21 8.10
N LYS A 27 -17.79 3.09 7.39
CA LYS A 27 -17.07 1.83 7.68
C LYS A 27 -15.55 2.03 7.76
N ARG A 28 -15.02 3.07 7.10
CA ARG A 28 -13.62 3.48 7.14
C ARG A 28 -13.26 4.13 8.49
N GLU A 29 -14.08 5.06 8.96
CA GLU A 29 -13.87 5.77 10.22
C GLU A 29 -14.03 4.82 11.42
N LYS A 30 -15.00 3.88 11.36
CA LYS A 30 -15.14 2.80 12.35
C LYS A 30 -13.88 1.94 12.49
N ARG A 31 -13.21 1.62 11.37
CA ARG A 31 -11.92 0.91 11.38
C ARG A 31 -10.78 1.75 12.00
N ARG A 32 -10.79 3.06 11.76
CA ARG A 32 -9.82 4.03 12.31
C ARG A 32 -9.97 4.22 13.82
N LEU A 33 -11.19 4.20 14.34
CA LEU A 33 -11.46 4.36 15.77
C LEU A 33 -11.16 3.07 16.55
N GLN A 34 -11.40 1.88 15.97
CA GLN A 34 -10.99 0.61 16.56
C GLN A 34 -9.46 0.46 16.72
N THR A 35 -8.68 1.17 15.91
CA THR A 35 -7.21 1.18 15.98
C THR A 35 -6.65 2.14 17.04
N LYS A 36 -7.49 2.95 17.71
CA LYS A 36 -7.09 3.91 18.75
C LYS A 36 -7.17 3.36 20.19
N ASN A 37 -7.43 2.08 20.39
CA ASN A 37 -7.26 1.46 21.71
C ASN A 37 -5.74 1.37 22.01
N PRO A 38 -5.24 2.02 23.08
CA PRO A 38 -3.81 2.08 23.38
C PRO A 38 -3.28 0.80 24.06
N SER A 39 -4.18 -0.15 24.34
CA SER A 39 -3.84 -1.45 24.89
C SER A 39 -3.92 -2.48 23.76
N PHE A 40 -2.79 -3.08 23.42
CA PHE A 40 -2.57 -4.03 22.32
C PHE A 40 -2.40 -3.40 20.92
N ASN A 41 -1.27 -2.74 20.69
CA ASN A 41 -0.81 -2.50 19.33
C ASN A 41 0.69 -2.78 19.19
N SER A 42 1.06 -4.03 19.46
CA SER A 42 2.28 -4.64 18.90
C SER A 42 2.13 -4.93 17.39
N ASP A 43 0.97 -4.65 16.82
CA ASP A 43 0.58 -4.95 15.45
C ASP A 43 0.65 -3.68 14.58
N ARG A 44 1.78 -2.98 14.67
CA ARG A 44 2.27 -2.15 13.55
C ARG A 44 2.40 -3.10 12.39
N GLN A 45 1.31 -3.34 11.63
CA GLN A 45 1.16 -4.29 10.52
C GLN A 45 2.52 -4.82 10.14
N VAL A 46 2.97 -5.85 10.88
CA VAL A 46 4.33 -6.35 10.70
C VAL A 46 4.19 -7.09 9.40
N ILE A 47 4.53 -6.41 8.31
CA ILE A 47 4.67 -6.97 6.97
C ILE A 47 5.35 -8.32 7.23
N PRO A 48 4.63 -9.45 7.07
CA PRO A 48 5.15 -10.73 7.53
C PRO A 48 6.52 -10.88 6.87
N ALA A 49 7.55 -11.30 7.62
CA ALA A 49 8.95 -11.26 7.16
C ALA A 49 9.16 -11.86 5.74
N LYS A 50 8.24 -12.73 5.31
CA LYS A 50 8.09 -13.32 3.98
C LYS A 50 7.76 -12.33 2.83
N SER A 51 7.37 -11.09 3.14
CA SER A 51 6.99 -10.04 2.18
C SER A 51 7.93 -8.85 2.19
N LYS A 52 9.00 -8.92 2.99
CA LYS A 52 10.10 -7.96 2.93
C LYS A 52 11.03 -8.40 1.79
N VAL A 53 11.22 -7.54 0.80
CA VAL A 53 12.06 -7.79 -0.38
C VAL A 53 13.46 -7.20 -0.20
N TYR A 54 13.54 -6.07 0.51
CA TYR A 54 14.77 -5.31 0.75
C TYR A 54 15.14 -5.26 2.23
N ASP A 55 16.43 -5.12 2.55
CA ASP A 55 16.90 -4.81 3.90
C ASP A 55 16.67 -3.33 4.27
N SER A 56 17.24 -2.86 5.39
CA SER A 56 17.13 -1.45 5.79
C SER A 56 18.00 -0.50 4.97
N GLN A 57 18.97 -1.02 4.21
CA GLN A 57 19.86 -0.25 3.34
C GLN A 57 19.34 -0.20 1.90
N GLY A 58 18.29 -0.96 1.57
CA GLY A 58 17.70 -1.04 0.23
C GLY A 58 18.23 -2.19 -0.62
N LEU A 59 18.99 -3.13 -0.05
CA LEU A 59 19.54 -4.28 -0.78
C LEU A 59 18.56 -5.45 -0.80
N LEU A 60 18.49 -6.17 -1.91
CA LEU A 60 17.66 -7.36 -2.06
C LEU A 60 18.08 -8.45 -1.08
N LEU A 61 17.12 -9.01 -0.32
CA LEU A 61 17.42 -10.05 0.67
C LEU A 61 17.85 -11.39 0.05
N TYR A 62 17.51 -11.66 -1.21
CA TYR A 62 17.81 -12.96 -1.85
C TYR A 62 19.27 -13.10 -2.28
N ASN A 63 19.89 -12.00 -2.74
CA ASN A 63 21.24 -12.01 -3.32
C ASN A 63 22.12 -10.81 -2.90
N GLY A 64 21.58 -9.84 -2.14
CA GLY A 64 22.29 -8.65 -1.70
C GLY A 64 22.50 -7.57 -2.77
N MET A 65 21.88 -7.69 -3.95
CA MET A 65 22.05 -6.70 -5.02
C MET A 65 21.24 -5.42 -4.77
N ASP A 66 21.81 -4.28 -5.15
CA ASP A 66 21.16 -2.97 -5.11
C ASP A 66 20.38 -2.69 -6.41
N LEU A 67 19.28 -3.41 -6.62
CA LEU A 67 18.40 -3.19 -7.77
C LEU A 67 17.27 -2.21 -7.45
N CYS A 68 16.83 -1.46 -8.47
CA CYS A 68 15.59 -0.69 -8.36
C CYS A 68 14.37 -1.64 -8.35
N ASP A 69 13.19 -1.15 -7.98
CA ASP A 69 11.94 -1.93 -7.94
C ASP A 69 11.54 -2.56 -9.29
N CYS A 70 12.09 -2.05 -10.39
CA CYS A 70 11.90 -2.65 -11.71
C CYS A 70 12.73 -3.93 -11.94
N LEU A 71 13.66 -4.27 -11.03
CA LEU A 71 14.55 -5.43 -11.09
C LEU A 71 15.41 -5.51 -12.38
N ASP A 72 15.69 -4.36 -12.97
CA ASP A 72 16.55 -4.20 -14.14
C ASP A 72 17.96 -3.77 -13.68
N GLU A 73 18.98 -4.50 -14.12
CA GLU A 73 20.39 -4.27 -13.78
C GLU A 73 20.93 -2.97 -14.39
N ASP A 74 20.36 -2.52 -15.51
CA ASP A 74 20.76 -1.30 -16.22
C ASP A 74 19.95 -0.06 -15.79
N CYS A 75 19.04 -0.22 -14.82
CA CYS A 75 18.21 0.87 -14.36
C CYS A 75 19.00 1.89 -13.51
N LEU A 76 19.14 3.11 -14.04
CA LEU A 76 19.69 4.27 -13.33
C LEU A 76 18.80 4.78 -12.17
N GLY A 77 17.60 4.21 -12.03
CA GLY A 77 16.58 4.52 -11.02
C GLY A 77 15.24 4.93 -11.65
N CYS A 78 14.14 4.37 -11.14
CA CYS A 78 12.78 4.64 -11.64
C CYS A 78 12.14 5.92 -11.08
N PHE A 79 12.79 6.61 -10.15
CA PHE A 79 12.29 7.84 -9.54
C PHE A 79 13.15 9.03 -9.94
N TYR A 80 12.56 10.22 -9.90
CA TYR A 80 13.31 11.47 -10.00
C TYR A 80 14.29 11.60 -8.81
N ALA A 81 15.44 12.20 -9.07
CA ALA A 81 16.46 12.46 -8.05
C ALA A 81 15.83 13.22 -6.88
N CYS A 82 15.97 12.65 -5.68
CA CYS A 82 15.46 13.29 -4.47
C CYS A 82 16.13 14.65 -4.28
N PRO A 83 15.37 15.75 -4.07
CA PRO A 83 15.96 17.08 -3.94
C PRO A 83 16.83 17.23 -2.67
N LYS A 84 16.69 16.34 -1.68
CA LYS A 84 17.47 16.37 -0.43
C LYS A 84 18.81 15.66 -0.55
N CYS A 85 18.85 14.48 -1.18
CA CYS A 85 20.03 13.62 -1.22
C CYS A 85 20.52 13.28 -2.63
N GLY A 86 19.84 13.72 -3.69
CA GLY A 86 20.18 13.46 -5.09
C GLY A 86 19.95 12.03 -5.57
N SER A 87 19.56 11.11 -4.68
CA SER A 87 19.36 9.70 -5.02
C SER A 87 18.03 9.45 -5.73
N ASN A 88 18.04 8.61 -6.76
CA ASN A 88 16.85 8.08 -7.45
C ASN A 88 16.24 6.86 -6.72
N LYS A 89 16.78 6.49 -5.56
CA LYS A 89 16.31 5.37 -4.72
C LYS A 89 15.80 5.84 -3.35
N CYS A 90 15.70 7.16 -3.14
CA CYS A 90 15.18 7.69 -1.88
C CYS A 90 13.67 7.42 -1.80
N GLY A 91 13.25 6.59 -0.84
CA GLY A 91 11.83 6.42 -0.53
C GLY A 91 11.20 7.73 -0.06
N THR A 92 9.91 7.91 -0.33
CA THR A 92 9.09 8.92 0.33
C THR A 92 8.73 8.43 1.73
N GLU A 93 9.30 9.11 2.72
CA GLU A 93 9.27 8.88 4.20
C GLU A 93 10.37 8.00 4.78
#